data_AF-A0A484HF09-F1
#
_entry.id   AF-A0A484HF09-F1
#
_cell.length_a   1.000
_cell.length_b   1.000
_cell.length_c   1.000
_cell.angle_alpha   90.00
_cell.angle_beta   90.00
_cell.angle_gamma   90.00
#
_symmetry.space_group_name_H-M   'P 1'
#
loop_
_entity.id
_entity.type
_entity.pdbx_description
1 polymer ?
#
loop_
_entity_poly.entity_id
_entity_poly.type
_entity_poly.pdbx_seq_one_letter_code
_entity_poly.pdbx_strand_id
1 'polypeptide(L)'
;MTPTAIETVKATAPFVKEHGQKITQRMYEIAFQARPDLRRFFVNTWMKNPGEGRKQAQRLAGAVYAYASHIDDLEKLARPLDHIAHVHVEARIIPEMYPAIGECLLAAMKDVLGDAATPEVLGAWKEAYGALADILISHEREIYKDGDNDLFSPREAREL
;
A
#
# COMPACT_ATOMS: atom_id res chain seq x y z
N MET A 1 -13.37 -5.56 -9.05
CA MET A 1 -13.39 -4.15 -9.51
C MET A 1 -14.36 -4.02 -10.66
N THR A 2 -15.03 -2.88 -10.79
CA THR A 2 -15.90 -2.59 -11.93
C THR A 2 -15.09 -2.18 -13.18
N PRO A 3 -15.59 -2.41 -14.41
CA PRO A 3 -14.92 -1.94 -15.63
C PRO A 3 -14.66 -0.41 -15.63
N THR A 4 -15.62 0.36 -15.14
CA THR A 4 -15.51 1.83 -15.02
C THR A 4 -14.41 2.25 -14.03
N ALA A 5 -14.25 1.52 -12.91
CA ALA A 5 -13.15 1.77 -11.97
C ALA A 5 -11.78 1.50 -12.62
N ILE A 6 -11.67 0.43 -13.42
CA ILE A 6 -10.43 0.11 -14.15
C ILE A 6 -10.08 1.23 -15.13
N GLU A 7 -11.04 1.71 -15.92
CA GLU A 7 -10.84 2.82 -16.86
C GLU A 7 -10.43 4.11 -16.13
N THR A 8 -11.09 4.44 -15.03
CA THR A 8 -10.79 5.63 -14.22
C THR A 8 -9.38 5.57 -13.64
N VAL A 9 -8.98 4.42 -13.09
CA VAL A 9 -7.62 4.20 -12.56
C VAL A 9 -6.59 4.33 -13.66
N LYS A 10 -6.80 3.71 -14.83
CA LYS A 10 -5.90 3.82 -15.98
C LYS A 10 -5.77 5.27 -16.47
N ALA A 11 -6.88 6.00 -16.56
CA ALA A 11 -6.89 7.39 -17.02
C ALA A 11 -6.16 8.32 -16.05
N THR A 12 -6.22 8.06 -14.74
CA THR A 12 -5.61 8.90 -13.71
C THR A 12 -4.23 8.43 -13.25
N ALA A 13 -3.81 7.21 -13.59
CA ALA A 13 -2.51 6.65 -13.22
C ALA A 13 -1.30 7.51 -13.63
N PRO A 14 -1.24 8.13 -14.83
CA PRO A 14 -0.13 9.01 -15.19
C PRO A 14 0.01 10.21 -14.25
N PHE A 15 -1.12 10.81 -13.84
CA PHE A 15 -1.15 11.94 -12.93
C PHE A 15 -0.74 11.55 -11.51
N VAL A 16 -1.23 10.39 -11.03
CA VAL A 16 -0.80 9.82 -9.74
C VAL A 16 0.69 9.48 -9.75
N LYS A 17 1.25 9.03 -10.86
CA LYS A 17 2.71 8.80 -11.00
C LYS A 17 3.51 10.08 -10.89
N GLU A 18 3.10 11.13 -11.61
CA GLU A 18 3.75 12.44 -11.56
C GLU A 18 3.80 13.00 -10.12
N HIS A 19 2.72 12.79 -9.37
CA HIS A 19 2.60 13.25 -8.00
C HIS A 19 2.95 12.21 -6.93
N GLY A 20 3.42 11.02 -7.33
CA GLY A 20 3.54 9.86 -6.46
C GLY A 20 4.39 10.10 -5.22
N GLN A 21 5.51 10.82 -5.36
CA GLN A 21 6.35 11.18 -4.22
C GLN A 21 5.62 12.09 -3.21
N LYS A 22 4.85 13.08 -3.69
CA LYS A 22 4.08 13.98 -2.83
C LYS A 22 2.95 13.24 -2.13
N ILE A 23 2.24 12.38 -2.86
CA ILE A 23 1.15 11.55 -2.33
C ILE A 23 1.69 10.66 -1.20
N THR A 24 2.77 9.92 -1.44
CA THR A 24 3.28 9.01 -0.41
C THR A 24 3.86 9.75 0.80
N GLN A 25 4.52 10.90 0.59
CA GLN A 25 4.97 11.73 1.71
C GLN A 25 3.77 12.19 2.55
N ARG A 26 2.72 12.71 1.90
CA ARG A 26 1.52 13.19 2.56
C ARG A 26 0.77 12.06 3.29
N MET A 27 0.73 10.86 2.71
CA MET A 27 0.16 9.67 3.33
C MET A 27 0.85 9.36 4.67
N TYR A 28 2.18 9.38 4.72
CA TYR A 28 2.91 9.14 5.96
C TYR A 28 2.69 10.25 7.00
N GLU A 29 2.62 11.52 6.58
CA GLU A 29 2.27 12.63 7.47
C GLU A 29 0.90 12.40 8.12
N ILE A 30 -0.11 12.04 7.33
CA ILE A 30 -1.47 11.73 7.81
C ILE A 30 -1.44 10.52 8.75
N ALA A 31 -0.79 9.42 8.35
CA ALA A 31 -0.70 8.20 9.15
C ALA A 31 -0.11 8.46 10.54
N PHE A 32 0.94 9.29 10.64
CA PHE A 32 1.57 9.56 11.93
C PHE A 32 0.88 10.62 12.78
N GLN A 33 0.02 11.43 12.18
CA GLN A 33 -0.87 12.31 12.92
C GLN A 33 -2.04 11.50 13.50
N ALA A 34 -2.65 10.63 12.69
CA ALA A 34 -3.77 9.79 13.12
C ALA A 34 -3.34 8.71 14.13
N ARG A 35 -2.14 8.15 13.95
CA ARG A 35 -1.61 7.05 14.75
C ARG A 35 -0.14 7.30 15.11
N PRO A 36 0.13 8.12 16.13
CA PRO A 36 1.51 8.38 16.58
C PRO A 36 2.25 7.10 17.00
N ASP A 37 1.51 6.08 17.45
CA ASP A 37 2.02 4.75 17.80
C ASP A 37 2.61 4.00 16.59
N LEU A 38 2.14 4.28 15.37
CA LEU A 38 2.71 3.70 14.15
C LEU A 38 4.13 4.18 13.89
N ARG A 39 4.51 5.38 14.37
CA ARG A 39 5.89 5.88 14.24
C ARG A 39 6.89 4.85 14.77
N ARG A 40 6.57 4.13 15.85
CA ARG A 40 7.46 3.13 16.48
C ARG A 40 7.85 1.98 15.55
N PHE A 41 6.97 1.59 14.64
CA PHE A 41 7.24 0.50 13.69
C PHE A 41 8.14 0.97 12.53
N PHE A 42 8.22 2.28 12.31
CA PHE A 42 8.95 2.87 11.20
C PHE A 42 10.26 3.57 11.60
N VAL A 43 10.51 3.76 12.90
CA VAL A 43 11.76 4.40 13.40
C VAL A 43 13.01 3.61 13.03
N ASN A 44 12.89 2.29 12.85
CA ASN A 44 14.03 1.39 12.58
C ASN A 44 14.17 0.95 11.13
N THR A 45 13.32 1.43 10.23
CA THR A 45 13.26 0.92 8.86
C THR A 45 13.91 1.89 7.86
N TRP A 46 13.28 3.03 7.55
CA TRP A 46 13.77 3.99 6.52
C TRP A 46 13.76 5.45 6.98
N MET A 47 13.16 5.76 8.14
CA MET A 47 13.05 7.13 8.64
C MET A 47 14.33 7.70 9.23
N LYS A 48 15.33 6.87 9.50
CA LYS A 48 16.64 7.32 10.00
C LYS A 48 17.37 8.18 8.97
N ASN A 49 17.04 8.03 7.68
CA ASN A 49 17.62 8.82 6.61
C ASN A 49 16.52 9.43 5.72
N PRO A 50 16.39 10.76 5.64
CA PRO A 50 15.45 11.44 4.74
C PRO A 50 15.62 11.06 3.25
N GLY A 51 16.80 10.57 2.85
CA GLY A 51 17.04 9.99 1.53
C GLY A 51 16.39 8.62 1.32
N GLU A 52 16.35 7.78 2.36
CA GLU A 52 15.74 6.44 2.30
C GLU A 52 14.22 6.51 2.38
N GLY A 53 13.66 7.40 3.21
CA GLY A 53 12.23 7.68 3.22
C GLY A 53 11.71 8.18 1.86
N ARG A 54 12.49 9.02 1.16
CA ARG A 54 12.16 9.44 -0.21
C ARG A 54 12.21 8.28 -1.22
N LYS A 55 13.21 7.40 -1.12
CA LYS A 55 13.31 6.21 -1.99
C LYS A 55 12.16 5.24 -1.76
N GLN A 56 11.73 5.06 -0.51
CA GLN A 56 10.58 4.22 -0.21
C GLN A 56 9.27 4.84 -0.70
N ALA A 57 9.09 6.15 -0.52
CA ALA A 57 7.94 6.87 -1.05
C ALA A 57 7.79 6.70 -2.57
N GLN A 58 8.91 6.72 -3.29
CA GLN A 58 8.99 6.43 -4.72
C GLN A 58 8.71 4.96 -5.05
N ARG A 59 9.16 4.00 -4.23
CA ARG A 59 8.87 2.58 -4.42
C ARG A 59 7.38 2.27 -4.28
N LEU A 60 6.72 2.79 -3.25
CA LEU A 60 5.28 2.58 -3.04
C LEU A 60 4.48 3.21 -4.19
N ALA A 61 4.78 4.46 -4.56
CA ALA A 61 4.13 5.11 -5.70
C ALA A 61 4.38 4.36 -7.02
N GLY A 62 5.60 3.84 -7.21
CA GLY A 62 5.96 3.02 -8.36
C GLY A 62 5.21 1.68 -8.40
N ALA A 63 5.02 1.04 -7.26
CA ALA A 63 4.25 -0.21 -7.14
C ALA A 63 2.76 0.02 -7.42
N VAL A 64 2.17 1.06 -6.81
CA VAL A 64 0.76 1.46 -7.04
C VAL A 64 0.54 1.84 -8.51
N TYR A 65 1.49 2.56 -9.12
CA TYR A 65 1.44 2.87 -10.55
C TYR A 65 1.59 1.64 -11.45
N ALA A 66 2.54 0.75 -11.13
CA ALA A 66 2.74 -0.48 -11.90
C ALA A 66 1.48 -1.36 -11.83
N TYR A 67 0.87 -1.47 -10.66
CA TYR A 67 -0.42 -2.12 -10.48
C TYR A 67 -1.51 -1.45 -11.31
N ALA A 68 -1.68 -0.13 -11.22
CA ALA A 68 -2.69 0.60 -11.99
C ALA A 68 -2.49 0.46 -13.52
N SER A 69 -1.25 0.37 -13.99
CA SER A 69 -0.91 0.21 -15.41
C SER A 69 -1.11 -1.21 -15.95
N HIS A 70 -1.21 -2.20 -15.05
CA HIS A 70 -1.34 -3.62 -15.38
C HIS A 70 -2.52 -4.27 -14.63
N ILE A 71 -3.53 -3.49 -14.27
CA ILE A 71 -4.65 -3.94 -13.45
C ILE A 71 -5.52 -5.02 -14.14
N ASP A 72 -5.37 -5.14 -15.47
CA ASP A 72 -5.96 -6.17 -16.34
C ASP A 72 -4.97 -7.27 -16.74
N ASP A 73 -3.72 -7.22 -16.28
CA ASP A 73 -2.66 -8.19 -16.58
C ASP A 73 -1.78 -8.43 -15.34
N LEU A 74 -2.41 -9.05 -14.32
CA LEU A 74 -1.78 -9.30 -13.02
C LEU A 74 -0.60 -10.29 -13.10
N GLU A 75 -0.50 -11.11 -14.15
CA GLU A 75 0.62 -12.04 -14.33
C GLU A 75 1.95 -11.28 -14.44
N LYS A 76 1.96 -10.11 -15.08
CA LYS A 76 3.14 -9.23 -15.16
C LYS A 76 3.57 -8.68 -13.81
N LEU A 77 2.69 -8.71 -12.81
CA LEU A 77 2.94 -8.20 -11.47
C LEU A 77 3.36 -9.29 -10.49
N ALA A 78 3.34 -10.58 -10.88
CA ALA A 78 3.63 -11.69 -9.97
C ALA A 78 4.97 -11.51 -9.24
N ARG A 79 6.06 -11.26 -9.98
CA ARG A 79 7.41 -11.08 -9.39
C ARG A 79 7.53 -9.78 -8.55
N PRO A 80 7.06 -8.61 -9.01
CA PRO A 80 7.00 -7.42 -8.14
C PRO A 80 6.19 -7.62 -6.85
N LEU A 81 5.04 -8.29 -6.92
CA LEU A 81 4.17 -8.54 -5.77
C LEU A 81 4.80 -9.51 -4.77
N ASP A 82 5.47 -10.55 -5.26
CA ASP A 82 6.26 -11.47 -4.44
C ASP A 82 7.33 -10.75 -3.62
N HIS A 83 8.10 -9.85 -4.26
CA HIS A 83 9.11 -9.06 -3.56
C HIS A 83 8.48 -8.14 -2.49
N ILE A 84 7.36 -7.50 -2.78
CA ILE A 84 6.65 -6.64 -1.82
C ILE A 84 6.16 -7.46 -0.62
N ALA A 85 5.57 -8.63 -0.86
CA ALA A 85 5.07 -9.51 0.18
C ALA A 85 6.19 -9.94 1.14
N HIS A 86 7.37 -10.32 0.62
CA HIS A 86 8.54 -10.63 1.46
C HIS A 86 8.99 -9.44 2.31
N VAL A 87 9.05 -8.23 1.73
CA VAL A 87 9.40 -7.01 2.47
C VAL A 87 8.38 -6.71 3.57
N HIS A 88 7.09 -6.93 3.31
CA HIS A 88 6.03 -6.75 4.31
C HIS A 88 6.14 -7.78 5.44
N VAL A 89 6.44 -9.03 5.11
CA VAL A 89 6.67 -10.11 6.08
C VAL A 89 7.84 -9.78 7.01
N GLU A 90 8.98 -9.35 6.44
CA GLU A 90 10.17 -8.90 7.17
C GLU A 90 9.85 -7.70 8.08
N ALA A 91 9.01 -6.78 7.59
CA ALA A 91 8.56 -5.60 8.33
C ALA A 91 7.45 -5.90 9.36
N ARG A 92 6.98 -7.15 9.45
CA ARG A 92 5.89 -7.60 10.33
C ARG A 92 4.58 -6.80 10.13
N ILE A 93 4.26 -6.50 8.88
CA ILE A 93 2.96 -5.93 8.52
C ILE A 93 1.87 -6.99 8.71
N ILE A 94 0.74 -6.59 9.28
CA ILE A 94 -0.42 -7.47 9.51
C ILE A 94 -1.64 -6.96 8.74
N PRO A 95 -2.62 -7.82 8.40
CA PRO A 95 -3.78 -7.45 7.59
C PRO A 95 -4.56 -6.26 8.14
N GLU A 96 -4.63 -6.12 9.46
CA GLU A 96 -5.33 -5.05 10.16
C GLU A 96 -4.72 -3.65 9.89
N MET A 97 -3.50 -3.59 9.37
CA MET A 97 -2.85 -2.32 9.00
C MET A 97 -3.31 -1.80 7.63
N TYR A 98 -3.75 -2.68 6.73
CA TYR A 98 -4.11 -2.32 5.36
C TYR A 98 -5.26 -1.31 5.27
N PRO A 99 -6.38 -1.44 6.02
CA PRO A 99 -7.43 -0.43 5.98
C PRO A 99 -6.94 0.97 6.36
N ALA A 100 -6.15 1.07 7.44
CA ALA A 100 -5.62 2.35 7.91
C ALA A 100 -4.67 3.01 6.90
N ILE A 101 -3.80 2.21 6.26
CA ILE A 101 -2.92 2.71 5.19
C ILE A 101 -3.73 3.16 3.97
N GLY A 102 -4.78 2.42 3.60
CA GLY A 102 -5.67 2.78 2.50
C GLY A 102 -6.39 4.10 2.71
N GLU A 103 -6.90 4.35 3.92
CA GLU A 103 -7.50 5.63 4.30
C GLU A 103 -6.52 6.79 4.21
N CYS A 104 -5.30 6.60 4.72
CA CYS A 104 -4.25 7.61 4.64
C CYS A 104 -3.84 7.89 3.19
N LEU A 105 -3.79 6.87 2.34
CA LEU A 105 -3.45 7.00 0.92
C LEU A 105 -4.51 7.81 0.18
N LEU A 106 -5.80 7.47 0.35
CA LEU A 106 -6.89 8.18 -0.29
C LEU A 106 -7.01 9.64 0.19
N ALA A 107 -6.77 9.89 1.48
CA ALA A 107 -6.71 11.24 2.02
C ALA A 107 -5.53 12.03 1.41
N ALA A 108 -4.36 11.41 1.28
CA ALA A 108 -3.21 12.03 0.63
C ALA A 108 -3.43 12.32 -0.86
N MET A 109 -4.10 11.41 -1.57
CA MET A 109 -4.51 11.64 -2.96
C MET A 109 -5.44 12.84 -3.05
N LYS A 110 -6.44 12.94 -2.16
CA LYS A 110 -7.33 14.09 -2.11
C LYS A 110 -6.58 15.41 -1.90
N ASP A 111 -5.65 15.45 -0.95
CA ASP A 111 -4.86 16.65 -0.65
C ASP A 111 -3.95 17.07 -1.82
N VAL A 112 -3.37 16.10 -2.54
CA VAL A 112 -2.39 16.38 -3.59
C VAL A 112 -3.04 16.64 -4.95
N LEU A 113 -4.10 15.90 -5.30
CA LEU A 113 -4.79 16.04 -6.59
C LEU A 113 -5.80 17.20 -6.57
N GLY A 114 -6.24 17.68 -5.38
CA GLY A 114 -7.17 18.79 -5.26
C GLY A 114 -8.49 18.51 -6.01
N ASP A 115 -8.88 19.43 -6.89
CA ASP A 115 -10.13 19.31 -7.67
C ASP A 115 -10.16 18.09 -8.60
N ALA A 116 -9.00 17.52 -8.95
CA ALA A 116 -8.92 16.30 -9.75
C ALA A 116 -9.24 15.03 -8.94
N ALA A 117 -9.24 15.08 -7.61
CA ALA A 117 -9.68 13.98 -6.74
C ALA A 117 -11.21 13.97 -6.60
N THR A 118 -11.91 13.79 -7.71
CA THR A 118 -13.37 13.66 -7.70
C THR A 118 -13.80 12.41 -6.90
N PRO A 119 -15.06 12.35 -6.43
CA PRO A 119 -15.57 11.16 -5.74
C PRO A 119 -15.43 9.87 -6.56
N GLU A 120 -15.57 9.97 -7.88
CA GLU A 120 -15.40 8.86 -8.82
C GLU A 120 -13.94 8.39 -8.86
N VAL A 121 -12.97 9.31 -8.97
CA VAL A 121 -11.54 8.99 -8.94
C VAL A 121 -11.17 8.34 -7.62
N LEU A 122 -11.55 8.94 -6.49
CA LEU A 122 -11.24 8.37 -5.17
C LEU A 122 -11.92 7.01 -4.95
N GLY A 123 -13.13 6.82 -5.46
CA GLY A 123 -13.84 5.53 -5.42
C GLY A 123 -13.11 4.45 -6.22
N ALA A 124 -12.68 4.77 -7.44
CA ALA A 124 -11.95 3.84 -8.29
C ALA A 124 -10.59 3.45 -7.69
N TRP A 125 -9.85 4.41 -7.13
CA TRP A 125 -8.59 4.14 -6.42
C TRP A 125 -8.78 3.36 -5.12
N LYS A 126 -9.92 3.53 -4.43
CA LYS A 126 -10.29 2.71 -3.27
C LYS A 126 -10.49 1.25 -3.66
N GLU A 127 -11.23 1.00 -4.74
CA GLU A 127 -11.41 -0.35 -5.28
C GLU A 127 -10.07 -0.99 -5.69
N ALA A 128 -9.22 -0.21 -6.39
CA ALA A 128 -7.89 -0.65 -6.81
C ALA A 128 -6.98 -1.02 -5.62
N TYR A 129 -6.95 -0.15 -4.60
CA TYR A 129 -6.19 -0.42 -3.38
C TYR A 129 -6.69 -1.68 -2.66
N GLY A 130 -8.01 -1.84 -2.52
CA GLY A 130 -8.61 -3.01 -1.88
C GLY A 130 -8.22 -4.31 -2.59
N ALA A 131 -8.33 -4.33 -3.92
CA ALA A 131 -7.95 -5.50 -4.72
C ALA A 131 -6.46 -5.83 -4.59
N LEU A 132 -5.56 -4.83 -4.59
CA LEU A 132 -4.13 -5.04 -4.37
C LEU A 132 -3.84 -5.53 -2.93
N ALA A 133 -4.51 -4.96 -1.93
CA ALA A 133 -4.37 -5.36 -0.54
C ALA A 133 -4.74 -6.83 -0.34
N ASP A 134 -5.84 -7.29 -0.93
CA ASP A 134 -6.28 -8.69 -0.83
C ASP A 134 -5.23 -9.66 -1.43
N ILE A 135 -4.62 -9.30 -2.57
CA ILE A 135 -3.56 -10.08 -3.20
C ILE A 135 -2.34 -10.18 -2.29
N LEU A 136 -1.88 -9.04 -1.74
CA LEU A 136 -0.70 -9.00 -0.87
C LEU A 136 -0.95 -9.75 0.45
N ILE A 137 -2.10 -9.55 1.09
CA ILE A 137 -2.49 -10.28 2.32
C ILE A 137 -2.51 -11.79 2.06
N SER A 138 -3.07 -12.23 0.93
CA SER A 138 -3.08 -13.65 0.59
C SER A 138 -1.67 -14.18 0.40
N HIS A 139 -0.79 -13.45 -0.28
CA HIS A 139 0.59 -13.87 -0.53
C HIS A 139 1.41 -13.91 0.77
N GLU A 140 1.33 -12.87 1.59
CA GLU A 140 2.00 -12.77 2.88
C GLU A 140 1.64 -13.93 3.80
N ARG A 141 0.36 -14.33 3.83
CA ARG A 141 -0.09 -15.50 4.59
C ARG A 141 0.61 -16.78 4.19
N GLU A 142 0.87 -17.00 2.90
CA GLU A 142 1.60 -18.18 2.46
C GLU A 142 3.07 -18.12 2.91
N ILE A 143 3.72 -16.96 2.77
CA ILE A 143 5.10 -16.77 3.24
C ILE A 143 5.22 -17.00 4.76
N TYR A 144 4.23 -16.55 5.54
CA TYR A 144 4.22 -16.77 6.99
C TYR A 144 4.02 -18.23 7.38
N LYS A 145 3.22 -19.00 6.63
CA LYS A 145 3.06 -20.45 6.84
C LYS A 145 4.35 -21.20 6.52
N ASP A 146 5.06 -20.80 5.48
CA ASP A 146 6.31 -21.44 5.05
C ASP A 146 7.50 -21.10 5.96
N GLY A 147 7.43 -19.95 6.66
CA GLY A 147 8.54 -19.38 7.45
C GLY A 147 8.59 -19.75 8.93
N ASP A 148 7.76 -20.68 9.43
CA ASP A 148 7.68 -21.08 10.86
C ASP A 148 7.53 -19.87 11.82
N ASN A 149 6.82 -18.82 11.39
CA ASN A 149 6.71 -17.55 12.09
C ASN A 149 5.24 -17.21 12.34
N ASP A 150 4.78 -17.51 13.55
CA ASP A 150 3.36 -17.64 13.90
C ASP A 150 2.62 -16.32 14.17
N LEU A 151 2.87 -15.30 13.34
CA LEU A 151 2.20 -13.99 13.46
C LEU A 151 0.72 -14.04 13.04
N PHE A 152 0.29 -15.10 12.36
CA PHE A 152 -1.08 -15.31 11.86
C PHE A 152 -1.90 -16.37 12.61
N SER A 153 -1.31 -17.03 13.63
CA SER A 153 -2.06 -17.93 14.49
C SER A 153 -3.12 -17.21 15.32
N PRO A 154 -4.29 -17.84 15.53
CA PRO A 154 -5.26 -17.40 16.52
C PRO A 154 -4.57 -17.16 17.86
N ARG A 155 -4.89 -16.04 18.54
CA ARG A 155 -4.25 -15.61 19.80
C ARG A 155 -4.07 -16.72 20.85
N GLU A 156 -4.89 -17.76 20.81
CA GLU A 156 -4.87 -18.92 21.71
C GLU A 156 -3.64 -19.83 21.56
N ALA A 157 -2.92 -19.84 20.43
CA ALA A 157 -1.76 -20.73 20.26
C ALA A 157 -0.43 -20.15 20.79
N ARG A 158 -0.41 -18.89 21.23
CA ARG A 158 0.82 -18.21 21.73
C ARG A 158 1.10 -18.42 23.22
N GLU A 159 0.26 -19.21 23.90
CA GLU A 159 0.37 -19.48 25.35
C GLU A 159 0.64 -20.97 25.69
N LEU A 160 1.13 -21.77 24.75
CA LEU A 160 1.66 -23.12 25.01
C LEU A 160 3.16 -23.18 24.72
#